data_AF-A0A3A4WVD5-F1
#
_entry.id   AF-A0A3A4WVD5-F1
#
_cell.length_a   1.000
_cell.length_b   1.000
_cell.length_c   1.000
_cell.angle_alpha   90.00
_cell.angle_beta   90.00
_cell.angle_gamma   90.00
#
_symmetry.space_group_name_H-M   'P 1'
#
loop_
_entity.id
_entity.type
_entity.pdbx_description
1 polymer ?
#
loop_
_entity_poly.entity_id
_entity_poly.type
_entity_poly.pdbx_seq_one_letter_code
_entity_poly.pdbx_strand_id
1 'polypeptide(L)'
;MKTRDMEIKTELLQHNITIEHLPIGLDEPYRIVVGNNPVNFIDPLGLMQFKRGVRLSNQGLLLKLYLLESKLPKGYELMVTEGDRTFEEYRELYPSRTYERYLKNTHAQGIAADVHPIKINGTVCDSNISIRSLSKTARKLGLTGIGIYDKHLNIDERNIPATWTGISK
;
A
#
# COMPACT_ATOMS: atom_id res chain seq x y z
N MET A 1 -1.96 -26.51 -6.80
CA MET A 1 -2.26 -25.07 -6.65
C MET A 1 -1.57 -24.63 -5.36
N LYS A 2 -0.65 -23.65 -5.43
CA LYS A 2 0.22 -23.32 -4.28
C LYS A 2 -0.62 -22.64 -3.20
N THR A 3 -0.39 -22.98 -1.94
CA THR A 3 -1.13 -22.53 -0.73
C THR A 3 -1.45 -21.03 -0.71
N ARG A 4 -0.55 -20.21 -1.24
CA ARG A 4 -0.68 -18.75 -1.30
C ARG A 4 -1.81 -18.24 -2.21
N ASP A 5 -2.09 -18.93 -3.31
CA ASP A 5 -3.20 -18.57 -4.21
C ASP A 5 -4.57 -18.82 -3.54
N MET A 6 -4.64 -19.82 -2.65
CA MET A 6 -5.83 -20.08 -1.85
C MET A 6 -5.98 -19.04 -0.73
N GLU A 7 -4.91 -18.68 -0.04
CA GLU A 7 -4.93 -17.63 0.99
C GLU A 7 -5.44 -16.30 0.43
N ILE A 8 -4.92 -15.88 -0.73
CA ILE A 8 -5.39 -14.67 -1.42
C ILE A 8 -6.86 -14.80 -1.80
N LYS A 9 -7.28 -15.93 -2.39
CA LYS A 9 -8.71 -16.16 -2.72
C LYS A 9 -9.61 -16.13 -1.48
N THR A 10 -9.15 -16.69 -0.37
CA THR A 10 -9.88 -16.68 0.89
C THR A 10 -10.00 -15.28 1.48
N GLU A 11 -8.92 -14.48 1.48
CA GLU A 11 -8.97 -13.08 1.92
C GLU A 11 -9.89 -12.23 1.01
N LEU A 12 -9.83 -12.42 -0.32
CA LEU A 12 -10.72 -11.75 -1.27
C LEU A 12 -12.20 -12.06 -0.97
N LEU A 13 -12.53 -13.34 -0.73
CA LEU A 13 -13.89 -13.76 -0.39
C LEU A 13 -14.35 -13.26 0.98
N GLN A 14 -13.47 -13.27 1.99
CA GLN A 14 -13.78 -12.78 3.34
C GLN A 14 -14.10 -11.28 3.36
N HIS A 15 -13.53 -10.51 2.43
CA HIS A 15 -13.68 -9.07 2.38
C HIS A 15 -14.60 -8.57 1.26
N ASN A 16 -15.36 -9.46 0.61
CA ASN A 16 -16.25 -9.14 -0.52
C ASN A 16 -15.54 -8.35 -1.62
N ILE A 17 -14.33 -8.78 -1.98
CA ILE A 17 -13.54 -8.12 -3.01
C ILE A 17 -13.88 -8.72 -4.37
N THR A 18 -14.37 -7.90 -5.29
CA THR A 18 -14.65 -8.26 -6.68
C THR A 18 -13.75 -7.46 -7.62
N ILE A 19 -13.42 -8.07 -8.77
CA ILE A 19 -12.69 -7.42 -9.86
C ILE A 19 -13.69 -7.22 -11.00
N GLU A 20 -14.06 -5.97 -11.26
CA GLU A 20 -14.90 -5.60 -12.40
C GLU A 20 -14.03 -5.42 -13.64
N HIS A 21 -14.39 -6.07 -14.75
CA HIS A 21 -13.80 -5.78 -16.05
C HIS A 21 -14.48 -4.54 -16.62
N LEU A 22 -13.68 -3.56 -17.04
CA LEU A 22 -14.17 -2.37 -17.70
C LEU A 22 -14.19 -2.58 -19.23
N PRO A 23 -15.05 -1.85 -19.96
CA PRO A 23 -15.13 -1.96 -21.41
C PRO A 23 -13.77 -1.68 -22.08
N ILE A 24 -13.51 -2.38 -23.18
CA ILE A 24 -12.31 -2.20 -24.01
C ILE A 24 -12.22 -0.72 -24.46
N GLY A 25 -11.10 -0.05 -24.19
CA GLY A 25 -10.85 1.35 -24.58
C GLY A 25 -10.43 2.29 -23.46
N LEU A 26 -10.35 1.80 -22.22
CA LEU A 26 -9.73 2.50 -21.09
C LEU A 26 -8.31 1.97 -20.87
N ASP A 27 -7.37 2.85 -20.51
CA ASP A 27 -5.98 2.49 -20.19
C ASP A 27 -5.86 1.58 -18.95
N GLU A 28 -6.95 1.43 -18.21
CA GLU A 28 -7.13 0.67 -16.97
C GLU A 28 -8.28 -0.32 -17.10
N PRO A 29 -8.03 -1.58 -17.51
CA PRO A 29 -9.10 -2.51 -17.89
C PRO A 29 -9.81 -3.18 -16.70
N TYR A 30 -9.31 -3.03 -15.48
CA TYR A 30 -9.87 -3.68 -14.30
C TYR A 30 -10.10 -2.69 -13.16
N ARG A 31 -11.13 -2.94 -12.35
CA ARG A 31 -11.43 -2.16 -11.15
C ARG A 31 -11.60 -3.09 -9.96
N ILE A 32 -10.93 -2.79 -8.84
CA ILE A 32 -11.17 -3.50 -7.58
C ILE A 32 -12.31 -2.82 -6.83
N VAL A 33 -13.31 -3.62 -6.48
CA VAL A 33 -14.42 -3.23 -5.63
C VAL A 33 -14.33 -4.03 -4.34
N VAL A 34 -14.31 -3.34 -3.20
CA VAL A 34 -14.33 -3.96 -1.86
C VAL A 34 -15.71 -3.70 -1.25
N GLY A 35 -16.56 -4.73 -1.21
CA GLY A 35 -17.98 -4.59 -0.87
C GLY A 35 -18.72 -3.76 -1.91
N ASN A 36 -19.17 -2.56 -1.53
CA ASN A 36 -19.81 -1.59 -2.44
C ASN A 36 -18.91 -0.36 -2.73
N ASN A 37 -17.65 -0.39 -2.27
CA ASN A 37 -16.73 0.72 -2.42
C ASN A 37 -15.72 0.41 -3.53
N PRO A 38 -15.72 1.15 -4.63
CA PRO A 38 -14.66 1.06 -5.61
C PRO A 38 -13.40 1.70 -5.04
N VAL A 39 -12.29 0.95 -5.07
CA VAL A 39 -11.08 1.34 -4.35
C VAL A 39 -10.02 1.89 -5.30
N ASN A 40 -9.72 1.20 -6.40
CA ASN A 40 -8.80 1.71 -7.43
C ASN A 40 -8.85 0.84 -8.70
N PHE A 41 -8.20 1.32 -9.76
CA PHE A 41 -8.03 0.57 -11.00
C PHE A 41 -6.77 -0.31 -10.98
N ILE A 42 -6.82 -1.44 -11.67
CA ILE A 42 -5.66 -2.29 -11.92
C ILE A 42 -5.30 -2.19 -13.40
N ASP A 43 -4.03 -1.98 -13.68
CA ASP A 43 -3.51 -2.11 -15.04
C ASP A 43 -3.55 -3.59 -15.51
N PRO A 44 -3.33 -3.86 -16.81
CA PRO A 44 -3.34 -5.23 -17.35
C PRO A 44 -2.31 -6.19 -16.74
N LEU A 45 -1.29 -5.67 -16.02
CA LEU A 45 -0.20 -6.43 -15.42
C LEU A 45 -0.46 -6.74 -13.93
N GLY A 46 -1.60 -6.33 -13.37
CA GLY A 46 -1.89 -6.51 -11.96
C GLY A 46 -1.29 -5.41 -11.07
N LEU A 47 -0.85 -4.29 -11.64
CA LEU A 47 -0.27 -3.19 -10.91
C LEU A 47 -1.36 -2.16 -10.59
N MET A 48 -1.43 -1.72 -9.34
CA MET A 48 -2.11 -0.48 -9.01
C MET A 48 -1.50 0.64 -9.83
N GLN A 49 -2.34 1.45 -10.49
CA GLN A 49 -1.91 2.78 -10.88
C GLN A 49 -1.69 3.61 -9.61
N PHE A 50 -0.48 3.51 -9.06
CA PHE A 50 0.01 4.57 -8.19
C PHE A 50 0.18 5.79 -9.10
N LYS A 51 -0.41 6.93 -8.72
CA LYS A 51 -0.32 8.21 -9.45
C LYS A 51 1.11 8.65 -9.86
N ARG A 52 2.17 7.92 -9.44
CA ARG A 52 3.58 8.28 -9.62
C ARG A 52 4.54 7.09 -9.85
N GLY A 53 4.18 6.08 -10.63
CA GLY A 53 5.15 5.06 -11.07
C GLY A 53 5.84 4.28 -9.94
N VAL A 54 5.21 4.24 -8.75
CA VAL A 54 5.72 3.49 -7.60
C VAL A 54 5.51 2.00 -7.86
N ARG A 55 6.52 1.18 -7.61
CA ARG A 55 6.41 -0.27 -7.79
C ARG A 55 6.07 -0.93 -6.47
N LEU A 56 5.07 -1.81 -6.44
CA LEU A 56 4.83 -2.74 -5.34
C LEU A 56 4.68 -4.15 -5.88
N SER A 57 5.67 -5.01 -5.62
CA SER A 57 5.67 -6.40 -6.14
C SER A 57 4.96 -7.40 -5.23
N ASN A 58 4.74 -7.05 -3.95
CA ASN A 58 4.08 -7.95 -3.01
C ASN A 58 2.55 -7.83 -3.08
N GLN A 59 1.92 -8.84 -3.69
CA GLN A 59 0.47 -8.94 -3.85
C GLN A 59 -0.31 -8.96 -2.52
N GLY A 60 0.27 -9.53 -1.45
CA GLY A 60 -0.37 -9.55 -0.13
C GLY A 60 -0.44 -8.16 0.50
N LEU A 61 0.68 -7.42 0.42
CA LEU A 61 0.72 -6.02 0.83
C LEU A 61 -0.27 -5.18 0.02
N LEU A 62 -0.28 -5.36 -1.31
CA LEU A 62 -1.18 -4.67 -2.23
C LEU A 62 -2.65 -4.85 -1.81
N LEU A 63 -3.07 -6.09 -1.54
CA LEU A 63 -4.42 -6.40 -1.10
C LEU A 63 -4.79 -5.70 0.21
N LYS A 64 -3.87 -5.68 1.18
CA LYS A 64 -4.11 -5.00 2.46
C LYS A 64 -4.15 -3.48 2.32
N LEU A 65 -3.42 -2.90 1.36
CA LEU A 65 -3.52 -1.47 1.04
C LEU A 65 -4.89 -1.13 0.44
N TYR A 66 -5.42 -1.95 -0.47
CA TYR A 66 -6.79 -1.79 -0.97
C TYR A 66 -7.83 -1.89 0.15
N LEU A 67 -7.67 -2.87 1.05
CA LEU A 67 -8.53 -2.99 2.22
C LEU A 67 -8.46 -1.74 3.09
N LEU A 68 -7.27 -1.19 3.31
CA LEU A 68 -7.07 0.03 4.08
C LEU A 68 -7.75 1.24 3.42
N GLU A 69 -7.58 1.40 2.11
CA GLU A 69 -8.22 2.46 1.31
C GLU A 69 -9.75 2.37 1.38
N SER A 70 -10.33 1.16 1.30
CA SER A 70 -11.78 0.95 1.40
C SER A 70 -12.41 1.41 2.73
N LYS A 71 -11.58 1.59 3.77
CA LYS A 71 -11.99 2.09 5.10
C LYS A 71 -11.82 3.60 5.25
N LEU A 72 -11.28 4.29 4.24
CA LEU A 72 -11.21 5.74 4.25
C LEU A 72 -12.62 6.36 4.09
N PRO A 73 -12.86 7.54 4.66
CA PRO A 73 -14.08 8.31 4.39
C PRO A 73 -14.27 8.60 2.89
N LYS A 74 -15.52 8.74 2.46
CA LYS A 74 -15.84 9.15 1.07
C LYS A 74 -15.10 10.45 0.71
N GLY A 75 -14.51 10.49 -0.48
CA GLY A 75 -13.75 11.64 -0.98
C GLY A 75 -12.24 11.56 -0.73
N TYR A 76 -11.76 10.48 -0.10
CA TYR A 76 -10.34 10.20 0.11
C TYR A 76 -9.90 8.94 -0.63
N GLU A 77 -8.63 8.93 -1.01
CA GLU A 77 -7.92 7.79 -1.59
C GLU A 77 -6.60 7.57 -0.82
N LEU A 78 -6.05 6.38 -0.91
CA LEU A 78 -4.77 6.04 -0.30
C LEU A 78 -3.64 6.27 -1.32
N MET A 79 -2.77 7.24 -1.06
CA MET A 79 -1.59 7.47 -1.89
C MET A 79 -0.41 6.69 -1.33
N VAL A 80 0.24 5.90 -2.20
CA VAL A 80 1.54 5.30 -1.91
C VAL A 80 2.63 6.26 -2.39
N THR A 81 3.48 6.70 -1.47
CA THR A 81 4.61 7.60 -1.76
C THR A 81 5.89 6.84 -2.03
N GLU A 82 6.01 5.62 -1.51
CA GLU A 82 7.17 4.78 -1.71
C GLU A 82 6.80 3.30 -1.63
N GLY A 83 7.44 2.46 -2.44
CA GLY A 83 7.21 1.01 -2.50
C GLY A 83 8.53 0.24 -2.53
N ASP A 84 8.68 -0.67 -3.49
CA ASP A 84 9.91 -1.40 -3.75
C ASP A 84 11.06 -0.41 -4.03
N ARG A 85 12.23 -0.67 -3.44
CA ARG A 85 13.43 0.16 -3.65
C ARG A 85 14.56 -0.68 -4.24
N THR A 86 15.12 -0.22 -5.36
CA THR A 86 16.34 -0.81 -5.95
C THR A 86 17.57 -0.51 -5.09
N PHE A 87 18.67 -1.22 -5.35
CA PHE A 87 19.91 -0.94 -4.62
C PHE A 87 20.47 0.43 -4.99
N GLU A 88 20.35 0.83 -6.25
CA GLU A 88 20.77 2.12 -6.77
C GLU A 88 20.06 3.26 -6.04
N GLU A 89 18.73 3.23 -5.97
CA GLU A 89 17.92 4.22 -5.22
C GLU A 89 18.26 4.22 -3.72
N TYR A 90 18.49 3.04 -3.13
CA TYR A 90 18.90 2.94 -1.73
C TYR A 90 20.26 3.61 -1.47
N ARG A 91 21.22 3.42 -2.38
CA ARG A 91 22.56 4.01 -2.27
C ARG A 91 22.53 5.52 -2.44
N GLU A 92 21.68 6.07 -3.30
CA GLU A 92 21.52 7.52 -3.46
C GLU A 92 21.03 8.18 -2.16
N LEU A 93 20.05 7.57 -1.49
CA LEU A 93 19.52 8.06 -0.22
C LEU A 93 20.45 7.80 0.97
N TYR A 94 21.30 6.78 0.87
CA TYR A 94 22.19 6.33 1.94
C TYR A 94 23.60 5.97 1.43
N PRO A 95 24.41 6.95 0.98
CA PRO A 95 25.67 6.68 0.26
C PRO A 95 26.70 5.89 1.07
N SER A 96 26.66 6.00 2.39
CA SER A 96 27.58 5.32 3.31
C SER A 96 27.11 3.93 3.75
N ARG A 97 25.94 3.45 3.31
CA ARG A 97 25.40 2.15 3.75
C ARG A 97 25.77 1.04 2.79
N THR A 98 26.13 -0.11 3.36
CA THR A 98 26.56 -1.29 2.60
C THR A 98 25.39 -2.05 1.97
N TYR A 99 25.69 -2.88 0.98
CA TYR A 99 24.73 -3.77 0.33
C TYR A 99 24.07 -4.75 1.32
N GLU A 100 24.80 -5.25 2.32
CA GLU A 100 24.25 -6.13 3.36
C GLU A 100 23.18 -5.42 4.22
N ARG A 101 23.32 -4.10 4.42
CA ARG A 101 22.28 -3.30 5.08
C ARG A 101 21.09 -3.08 4.16
N TYR A 102 21.29 -2.93 2.86
CA TYR A 102 20.21 -2.86 1.87
C TYR A 102 19.34 -4.11 1.91
N LEU A 103 19.93 -5.31 1.93
CA LEU A 103 19.18 -6.57 1.98
C LEU A 103 18.28 -6.72 3.22
N LYS A 104 18.54 -5.96 4.29
CA LYS A 104 17.72 -5.94 5.51
C LYS A 104 16.62 -4.87 5.50
N ASN A 105 16.62 -3.98 4.50
CA ASN A 105 15.62 -2.95 4.35
C ASN A 105 14.32 -3.56 3.79
N THR A 106 13.17 -3.19 4.35
CA THR A 106 11.89 -3.78 3.96
C THR A 106 11.37 -3.32 2.60
N HIS A 107 11.72 -2.10 2.16
CA HIS A 107 11.44 -1.63 0.80
C HIS A 107 12.32 -2.36 -0.23
N ALA A 108 13.59 -2.62 0.12
CA ALA A 108 14.49 -3.43 -0.69
C ALA A 108 14.01 -4.89 -0.85
N GLN A 109 13.33 -5.41 0.18
CA GLN A 109 12.71 -6.73 0.14
C GLN A 109 11.37 -6.74 -0.61
N GLY A 110 10.86 -5.58 -1.04
CA GLY A 110 9.55 -5.46 -1.69
C GLY A 110 8.37 -5.78 -0.77
N ILE A 111 8.55 -5.66 0.55
CA ILE A 111 7.51 -6.01 1.53
C ILE A 111 7.02 -4.81 2.33
N ALA A 112 7.40 -3.59 1.94
CA ALA A 112 6.98 -2.34 2.59
C ALA A 112 6.48 -1.30 1.60
N ALA A 113 5.61 -0.43 2.10
CA ALA A 113 5.09 0.74 1.41
C ALA A 113 4.97 1.92 2.38
N ASP A 114 5.29 3.12 1.92
CA ASP A 114 4.92 4.35 2.60
C ASP A 114 3.63 4.89 2.01
N VAL A 115 2.65 5.16 2.87
CA VAL A 115 1.30 5.56 2.45
C VAL A 115 0.77 6.73 3.23
N HIS A 116 -0.06 7.56 2.60
CA HIS A 116 -0.81 8.61 3.28
C HIS A 116 -2.14 8.88 2.58
N PRO A 117 -3.17 9.34 3.31
CA PRO A 117 -4.45 9.64 2.71
C PRO A 117 -4.39 10.99 1.99
N ILE A 118 -5.03 11.08 0.83
CA ILE A 118 -5.21 12.33 0.08
C ILE A 118 -6.67 12.48 -0.32
N LYS A 119 -7.11 13.72 -0.61
CA LYS A 119 -8.40 13.92 -1.26
C LYS A 119 -8.31 13.51 -2.72
N ILE A 120 -9.40 12.97 -3.28
CA ILE A 120 -9.47 12.53 -4.68
C ILE A 120 -9.11 13.67 -5.66
N ASN A 121 -9.38 14.91 -5.29
CA ASN A 121 -9.00 16.10 -6.08
C ASN A 121 -7.50 16.51 -5.96
N GLY A 122 -6.66 15.69 -5.32
CA GLY A 122 -5.21 15.89 -5.25
C GLY A 122 -4.71 16.84 -4.16
N THR A 123 -5.59 17.36 -3.29
CA THR A 123 -5.14 18.18 -2.16
C THR A 123 -4.58 17.31 -1.02
N VAL A 124 -3.32 17.57 -0.65
CA VAL A 124 -2.60 16.89 0.43
C VAL A 124 -3.07 17.42 1.78
N CYS A 125 -3.34 16.51 2.71
CA CYS A 125 -3.61 16.78 4.13
C CYS A 125 -4.77 17.74 4.39
N ASP A 126 -5.98 17.17 4.45
CA ASP A 126 -7.02 17.72 5.28
C ASP A 126 -6.84 17.20 6.72
N SER A 127 -7.04 18.06 7.71
CA SER A 127 -6.98 17.76 9.15
C SER A 127 -7.89 16.62 9.63
N ASN A 128 -8.78 16.15 8.75
CA ASN A 128 -9.78 15.13 9.02
C ASN A 128 -9.25 13.68 9.10
N ILE A 129 -8.07 13.36 8.53
CA ILE A 129 -7.45 12.03 8.66
C ILE A 129 -6.00 12.16 9.08
N SER A 130 -5.75 12.02 10.38
CA SER A 130 -4.38 11.95 10.89
C SER A 130 -3.73 10.59 10.53
N ILE A 131 -2.41 10.59 10.32
CA ILE A 131 -1.61 9.36 10.18
C ILE A 131 -1.84 8.41 11.37
N ARG A 132 -2.07 8.95 12.56
CA ARG A 132 -2.44 8.16 13.74
C ARG A 132 -3.78 7.45 13.58
N SER A 133 -4.79 8.12 13.03
CA SER A 133 -6.08 7.49 12.74
C SER A 133 -5.93 6.36 11.71
N LEU A 134 -5.18 6.62 10.63
CA LEU A 134 -4.88 5.62 9.61
C LEU A 134 -4.18 4.38 10.21
N SER A 135 -3.20 4.59 11.10
CA SER A 135 -2.49 3.50 11.79
C SER A 135 -3.42 2.60 12.61
N LYS A 136 -4.45 3.17 13.25
CA LYS A 136 -5.45 2.41 14.02
C LYS A 136 -6.31 1.54 13.10
N THR A 137 -6.71 2.09 11.94
CA THR A 137 -7.46 1.34 10.92
C THR A 137 -6.61 0.21 10.34
N ALA A 138 -5.35 0.48 9.99
CA ALA A 138 -4.43 -0.53 9.49
C ALA A 138 -4.25 -1.70 10.48
N ARG A 139 -4.07 -1.42 11.78
CA ARG A 139 -3.98 -2.47 12.81
C ARG A 139 -5.25 -3.33 12.90
N LYS A 140 -6.44 -2.73 12.76
CA LYS A 140 -7.71 -3.48 12.75
C LYS A 140 -7.84 -4.42 11.55
N LEU A 141 -7.10 -4.17 10.48
CA LEU A 141 -7.00 -5.03 9.29
C LEU A 141 -5.87 -6.08 9.40
N GLY A 142 -5.24 -6.21 10.57
CA GLY A 142 -4.18 -7.21 10.78
C GLY A 142 -2.79 -6.79 10.28
N LEU A 143 -2.60 -5.53 9.87
CA LEU A 143 -1.27 -5.01 9.56
C LEU A 143 -0.49 -4.77 10.86
N THR A 144 0.64 -5.44 11.02
CA THR A 144 1.45 -5.43 12.25
C THR A 144 2.78 -4.66 12.10
N GLY A 145 3.41 -4.69 10.93
CA GLY A 145 4.59 -3.89 10.59
C GLY A 145 4.26 -2.41 10.32
N ILE A 146 3.74 -1.67 11.30
CA ILE A 146 3.36 -0.26 11.15
C ILE A 146 4.37 0.70 11.81
N GLY A 147 4.98 1.56 11.01
CA GLY A 147 5.75 2.73 11.43
C GLY A 147 4.97 4.03 11.24
N ILE A 148 4.92 4.90 12.26
CA ILE A 148 4.16 6.16 12.21
C ILE A 148 5.13 7.33 12.02
N TYR A 149 5.08 8.00 10.87
CA TYR A 149 5.83 9.22 10.60
C TYR A 149 4.90 10.44 10.58
N ASP A 150 5.47 11.65 10.54
CA ASP A 150 4.72 12.90 10.50
C ASP A 150 3.97 13.09 9.17
N LYS A 151 4.52 12.60 8.04
CA LYS A 151 3.90 12.75 6.71
C LYS A 151 3.24 11.48 6.16
N HIS A 152 3.62 10.29 6.64
CA HIS A 152 3.13 9.02 6.10
C HIS A 152 3.11 7.90 7.15
N LEU A 153 2.46 6.80 6.80
CA LEU A 153 2.52 5.53 7.49
C LEU A 153 3.42 4.59 6.70
N ASN A 154 4.48 4.08 7.33
CA ASN A 154 5.24 2.96 6.78
C ASN A 154 4.50 1.68 7.15
N ILE A 155 4.17 0.85 6.16
CA ILE A 155 3.48 -0.43 6.35
C ILE A 155 4.34 -1.51 5.74
N ASP A 156 4.66 -2.55 6.51
CA ASP A 156 5.33 -3.74 6.03
C ASP A 156 4.64 -5.04 6.45
N GLU A 157 4.82 -6.09 5.65
CA GLU A 157 4.18 -7.41 5.80
C GLU A 157 4.77 -8.28 6.92
N ARG A 158 5.77 -7.80 7.68
CA ARG A 158 6.33 -8.64 8.74
C ARG A 158 5.31 -8.83 9.84
N ASN A 159 5.16 -10.07 10.29
CA ASN A 159 4.25 -10.42 11.39
C ASN A 159 4.81 -10.07 12.78
N ILE A 160 5.59 -9.00 12.86
CA ILE A 160 6.20 -8.50 14.10
C ILE A 160 5.67 -7.09 14.31
N PRO A 161 5.02 -6.80 15.45
CA PRO A 161 4.57 -5.46 15.75
C PRO A 161 5.72 -4.45 15.66
N ALA A 162 5.66 -3.58 14.66
CA ALA A 162 6.53 -2.42 14.58
C ALA A 162 5.98 -1.31 15.48
N THR A 163 6.87 -0.66 16.22
CA THR A 163 6.51 0.44 17.13
C THR A 163 7.41 1.66 16.96
N TRP A 164 8.03 1.84 15.79
CA TRP A 164 8.82 3.04 15.56
C TRP A 164 7.92 4.23 15.16
N THR A 165 8.22 5.36 15.77
CA THR A 165 7.71 6.68 15.39
C THR A 165 8.88 7.53 14.90
N GLY A 166 8.69 8.32 13.84
CA GLY A 166 9.78 9.10 13.27
C GLY A 166 9.34 10.40 12.60
N ILE A 167 10.32 11.13 12.07
CA ILE A 167 10.13 12.28 11.19
C ILE A 167 10.52 11.83 9.78
N SER A 168 9.64 12.03 8.81
CA SER A 168 9.86 11.75 7.40
C SER A 168 11.04 12.58 6.89
N LYS A 169 11.94 11.92 6.14
CA LYS A 169 13.04 12.61 5.46
C LYS A 169 12.54 13.43 4.27
#